data_AF-A0A3P6RX90-F1
#
_entry.id   AF-A0A3P6RX90-F1
#
_cell.length_a   1.000
_cell.length_b   1.000
_cell.length_c   1.000
_cell.angle_alpha   90.00
_cell.angle_beta   90.00
_cell.angle_gamma   90.00
#
_symmetry.space_group_name_H-M   'P 1'
#
loop_
_entity.id
_entity.type
_entity.pdbx_description
1 polymer ?
#
loop_
_entity_poly.entity_id
_entity_poly.type
_entity_poly.pdbx_seq_one_letter_code
_entity_poly.pdbx_strand_id
1 'polypeptide(L)'
;MAGTVNAHPAENMVDGNTSWWQSPPLSRGMEYNQVNITIDLEQEFHVAYVWIQMANSPKPGTWILERSTDYGKTFQPWYYFAETPAECMRQFGMESLSPISEDDRVICRSDLAGIHPLENAEMVIKILEHRPSRFQFSSSEALQNFTRATNVRIRLLGTRTLQGHLMHLHDRTDPTVTRRVS
;
A
#
# COMPACT_ATOMS: atom_id res chain seq x y z
N MET A 1 13.16 21.45 27.82
CA MET A 1 12.40 21.01 26.63
C MET A 1 13.26 19.99 25.90
N ALA A 2 12.99 18.69 26.07
CA ALA A 2 13.72 17.64 25.38
C ALA A 2 13.12 17.47 23.98
N GLY A 3 13.86 17.87 22.95
CA GLY A 3 13.46 17.69 21.56
C GLY A 3 13.30 16.21 21.21
N THR A 4 12.22 15.90 20.51
CA THR A 4 11.84 14.59 19.96
C THR A 4 12.76 14.20 18.80
N VAL A 5 14.02 13.86 19.06
CA VAL A 5 15.01 13.56 18.00
C VAL A 5 14.70 12.24 17.25
N ASN A 6 13.85 11.36 17.79
CA ASN A 6 13.57 10.02 17.22
C ASN A 6 12.06 9.77 16.96
N ALA A 7 11.28 10.81 16.66
CA ALA A 7 9.85 10.64 16.33
C ALA A 7 9.65 10.43 14.82
N HIS A 8 8.78 9.49 14.47
CA HIS A 8 8.42 9.16 13.08
C HIS A 8 6.91 9.34 12.84
N PRO A 9 6.37 10.58 12.98
CA PRO A 9 4.94 10.82 12.87
C PRO A 9 4.49 10.83 11.39
N ALA A 10 3.17 10.91 11.15
CA ALA A 10 2.60 10.70 9.81
C ALA A 10 2.95 11.83 8.84
N GLU A 11 3.17 13.04 9.35
CA GLU A 11 3.50 14.25 8.60
C GLU A 11 4.81 14.09 7.82
N ASN A 12 5.73 13.25 8.32
CA ASN A 12 6.98 12.91 7.64
C ASN A 12 6.78 12.24 6.28
N MET A 13 5.61 11.66 5.98
CA MET A 13 5.37 11.02 4.67
C MET A 13 5.25 12.02 3.53
N VAL A 14 4.99 13.30 3.82
CA VAL A 14 4.68 14.34 2.83
C VAL A 14 5.48 15.63 3.05
N ASP A 15 6.48 15.62 3.94
CA ASP A 15 7.28 16.80 4.29
C ASP A 15 8.35 17.17 3.23
N GLY A 16 8.60 16.27 2.26
CA GLY A 16 9.58 16.44 1.20
C GLY A 16 11.04 16.23 1.63
N ASN A 17 11.27 15.73 2.84
CA ASN A 17 12.59 15.42 3.37
C ASN A 17 12.86 13.89 3.32
N THR A 18 14.02 13.47 3.83
CA THR A 18 14.36 12.04 4.01
C THR A 18 13.81 11.46 5.31
N SER A 19 12.96 12.20 6.01
CA SER A 19 12.28 11.71 7.21
C SER A 19 11.21 10.68 6.81
N TRP A 20 10.79 9.82 7.73
CA TRP A 20 9.77 8.82 7.45
C TRP A 20 8.80 8.67 8.62
N TRP A 21 7.61 8.16 8.31
CA TRP A 21 6.66 7.62 9.28
C TRP A 21 6.96 6.15 9.56
N GLN A 22 6.74 5.73 10.80
CA GLN A 22 6.90 4.32 11.19
C GLN A 22 5.72 3.85 12.05
N SER A 23 5.14 2.70 11.68
CA SER A 23 4.15 2.02 12.50
C SER A 23 4.75 1.48 13.80
N PRO A 24 3.93 1.30 14.85
CA PRO A 24 4.38 0.58 16.04
C PRO A 24 4.86 -0.83 15.67
N PRO A 25 5.95 -1.32 16.28
CA PRO A 25 6.45 -2.66 15.99
C PRO A 25 5.48 -3.73 16.51
N LEU A 26 5.46 -4.89 15.86
CA LEU A 26 4.57 -6.02 16.22
C LEU A 26 4.77 -6.51 17.66
N SER A 27 5.93 -6.25 18.26
CA SER A 27 6.21 -6.55 19.68
C SER A 27 5.24 -5.84 20.63
N ARG A 28 4.60 -4.75 20.19
CA ARG A 28 3.59 -4.02 20.96
C ARG A 28 2.15 -4.51 20.74
N GLY A 29 1.91 -5.37 19.75
CA GLY A 29 0.58 -5.85 19.42
C GLY A 29 0.49 -6.43 18.00
N MET A 30 -0.25 -7.51 17.83
CA MET A 30 -0.47 -8.13 16.51
C MET A 30 -1.47 -7.34 15.66
N GLU A 31 -2.29 -6.50 16.28
CA GLU A 31 -3.15 -5.54 15.63
C GLU A 31 -2.37 -4.57 14.73
N TYR A 32 -1.12 -4.26 15.08
CA TYR A 32 -0.24 -3.40 14.27
C TYR A 32 0.31 -4.10 13.02
N ASN A 33 -0.04 -5.36 12.80
CA ASN A 33 0.17 -6.03 11.52
C ASN A 33 -0.76 -5.48 10.42
N GLN A 34 -1.84 -4.78 10.83
CA GLN A 34 -2.75 -4.09 9.94
C GLN A 34 -2.72 -2.58 10.21
N VAL A 35 -2.42 -1.80 9.18
CA VAL A 35 -2.34 -0.34 9.31
C VAL A 35 -2.96 0.32 8.10
N ASN A 36 -3.73 1.39 8.34
CA ASN A 36 -4.31 2.22 7.30
C ASN A 36 -3.61 3.57 7.28
N ILE A 37 -3.05 3.93 6.15
CA ILE A 37 -2.52 5.27 5.88
C ILE A 37 -3.51 5.94 4.93
N THR A 38 -4.12 7.04 5.34
CA THR A 38 -5.09 7.77 4.52
C THR A 38 -4.57 9.17 4.26
N ILE A 39 -4.53 9.54 2.99
CA ILE A 39 -4.17 10.86 2.49
C ILE A 39 -5.47 11.55 2.08
N ASP A 40 -5.77 12.67 2.73
CA ASP A 40 -6.86 13.55 2.32
C ASP A 40 -6.34 14.56 1.30
N LEU A 41 -6.99 14.64 0.14
CA LEU A 41 -6.63 15.58 -0.92
C LEU A 41 -7.40 16.90 -0.79
N GLU A 42 -8.32 17.02 0.17
CA GLU A 42 -9.19 18.18 0.45
C GLU A 42 -10.22 18.51 -0.66
N GLN A 43 -9.96 18.08 -1.89
CA GLN A 43 -10.82 18.23 -3.06
C GLN A 43 -10.70 17.01 -3.99
N GLU A 44 -11.55 16.96 -5.01
CA GLU A 44 -11.48 15.90 -6.01
C GLU A 44 -10.35 16.16 -7.02
N PHE A 45 -9.54 15.13 -7.29
CA PHE A 45 -8.53 15.12 -8.35
C PHE A 45 -8.64 13.88 -9.22
N HIS A 46 -8.08 13.95 -10.43
CA HIS A 46 -7.75 12.78 -11.22
C HIS A 46 -6.31 12.35 -10.90
N VAL A 47 -6.16 11.23 -10.20
CA VAL A 47 -4.86 10.70 -9.78
C VAL A 47 -4.24 9.88 -10.91
N ALA A 48 -3.10 10.33 -11.43
CA ALA A 48 -2.38 9.64 -12.51
C ALA A 48 -1.45 8.53 -11.97
N TYR A 49 -0.77 8.79 -10.86
CA TYR A 49 0.10 7.83 -10.20
C TYR A 49 0.16 8.07 -8.69
N VAL A 50 0.48 7.01 -7.95
CA VAL A 50 0.82 7.04 -6.53
C VAL A 50 2.26 6.58 -6.40
N TRP A 51 3.09 7.39 -5.74
CA TRP A 51 4.50 7.11 -5.50
C TRP A 51 4.74 6.89 -4.01
N ILE A 52 5.37 5.77 -3.66
CA ILE A 52 5.64 5.39 -2.28
C ILE A 52 7.11 5.02 -2.19
N GLN A 53 7.82 5.63 -1.25
CA GLN A 53 9.20 5.29 -0.91
C GLN A 53 9.23 4.69 0.49
N MET A 54 9.74 3.46 0.60
CA MET A 54 9.99 2.82 1.88
C MET A 54 11.28 3.37 2.49
N ALA A 55 11.39 3.45 3.81
CA ALA A 55 12.61 3.81 4.50
C ALA A 55 13.33 2.56 5.04
N ASN A 56 13.31 2.35 6.35
CA ASN A 56 13.94 1.24 7.07
C ASN A 56 13.12 -0.07 7.05
N SER A 57 12.29 -0.28 6.02
CA SER A 57 11.42 -1.45 5.92
C SER A 57 11.33 -1.96 4.47
N PRO A 58 11.19 -3.29 4.26
CA PRO A 58 10.84 -3.83 2.95
C PRO A 58 9.44 -3.37 2.54
N LYS A 59 9.12 -3.56 1.26
CA LYS A 59 7.76 -3.38 0.74
C LYS A 59 6.76 -4.24 1.54
N PRO A 60 5.50 -3.78 1.71
CA PRO A 60 4.49 -4.56 2.39
C PRO A 60 4.18 -5.85 1.62
N GLY A 61 3.87 -6.93 2.36
CA GLY A 61 3.63 -8.23 1.77
C GLY A 61 2.27 -8.36 1.09
N THR A 62 1.21 -8.06 1.83
CA THR A 62 -0.17 -8.01 1.31
C THR A 62 -0.79 -6.68 1.68
N TRP A 63 -1.28 -5.93 0.69
CA TRP A 63 -1.83 -4.61 0.91
C TRP A 63 -2.78 -4.21 -0.22
N ILE A 64 -3.57 -3.16 0.02
CA ILE A 64 -4.54 -2.61 -0.93
C ILE A 64 -4.23 -1.13 -1.12
N LEU A 65 -4.22 -0.69 -2.38
CA LEU A 65 -4.30 0.73 -2.71
C LEU A 65 -5.76 1.05 -3.03
N GLU A 66 -6.37 1.90 -2.23
CA GLU A 66 -7.78 2.28 -2.31
C GLU A 66 -7.91 3.78 -2.53
N ARG A 67 -9.07 4.17 -3.01
CA ARG A 67 -9.48 5.56 -3.18
C ARG A 67 -10.90 5.78 -2.66
N SER A 68 -11.19 7.02 -2.31
CA SER A 68 -12.53 7.51 -1.99
C SER A 68 -12.92 8.60 -2.99
N THR A 69 -14.20 8.70 -3.31
CA THR A 69 -14.77 9.84 -4.05
C THR A 69 -15.83 10.60 -3.24
N ASP A 70 -15.96 10.29 -1.96
CA ASP A 70 -17.01 10.81 -1.08
C ASP A 70 -16.47 11.35 0.25
N TYR A 71 -15.24 11.90 0.21
CA TYR A 71 -14.54 12.50 1.34
C TYR A 71 -14.30 11.51 2.50
N GLY A 72 -13.90 10.29 2.16
CA GLY A 72 -13.42 9.27 3.09
C GLY A 72 -14.52 8.44 3.73
N LYS A 73 -15.77 8.51 3.23
CA LYS A 73 -16.88 7.72 3.76
C LYS A 73 -16.82 6.29 3.25
N THR A 74 -16.54 6.11 1.97
CA THR A 74 -16.39 4.80 1.35
C THR A 74 -15.09 4.72 0.56
N PHE A 75 -14.54 3.52 0.47
CA PHE A 75 -13.29 3.27 -0.23
C PHE A 75 -13.46 2.12 -1.20
N GLN A 76 -12.92 2.31 -2.40
CA GLN A 76 -12.90 1.33 -3.47
C GLN A 76 -11.44 1.07 -3.86
N PRO A 77 -11.07 -0.18 -4.16
CA PRO A 77 -9.71 -0.52 -4.53
C PRO A 77 -9.37 0.00 -5.93
N TRP A 78 -8.16 0.52 -6.09
CA TRP A 78 -7.51 0.64 -7.40
C TRP A 78 -6.77 -0.65 -7.75
N TYR A 79 -6.00 -1.18 -6.79
CA TYR A 79 -5.19 -2.38 -6.96
C TYR A 79 -5.08 -3.15 -5.64
N TYR A 80 -5.02 -4.47 -5.77
CA TYR A 80 -4.56 -5.35 -4.71
C TYR A 80 -3.09 -5.71 -4.93
N PHE A 81 -2.38 -6.02 -3.86
CA PHE A 81 -0.99 -6.45 -3.92
C PHE A 81 -0.75 -7.66 -3.02
N ALA A 82 -0.10 -8.68 -3.56
CA ALA A 82 0.35 -9.87 -2.85
C ALA A 82 1.55 -10.50 -3.56
N GLU A 83 2.43 -11.21 -2.86
CA GLU A 83 3.70 -11.69 -3.45
C GLU A 83 3.51 -12.73 -4.54
N THR A 84 2.46 -13.54 -4.46
CA THR A 84 2.21 -14.61 -5.43
C THR A 84 0.79 -14.55 -5.98
N PRO A 85 0.55 -15.02 -7.22
CA PRO A 85 -0.80 -15.17 -7.77
C PRO A 85 -1.69 -16.06 -6.89
N ALA A 86 -1.13 -17.10 -6.26
CA ALA A 86 -1.87 -17.96 -5.34
C ALA A 86 -2.37 -17.18 -4.12
N GLU A 87 -1.56 -16.27 -3.57
CA GLU A 87 -1.96 -15.41 -2.47
C GLU A 87 -3.00 -14.35 -2.90
N CYS A 88 -2.85 -13.77 -4.10
CA CYS A 88 -3.87 -12.90 -4.70
C CYS A 88 -5.23 -13.60 -4.77
N MET A 89 -5.28 -14.82 -5.34
CA MET A 89 -6.52 -15.60 -5.43
C MET A 89 -7.11 -15.90 -4.06
N ARG A 90 -6.26 -16.28 -3.09
CA ARG A 90 -6.70 -16.62 -1.73
C ARG A 90 -7.28 -15.41 -0.99
N GLN A 91 -6.70 -14.23 -1.15
CA GLN A 91 -7.09 -13.02 -0.41
C GLN A 91 -8.18 -12.19 -1.12
N PHE A 92 -8.15 -12.15 -2.45
CA PHE A 92 -8.94 -11.22 -3.26
C PHE A 92 -9.75 -11.89 -4.37
N GLY A 93 -9.83 -13.22 -4.38
CA GLY A 93 -10.63 -13.97 -5.35
C GLY A 93 -9.93 -14.21 -6.70
N MET A 94 -10.45 -15.15 -7.48
CA MET A 94 -9.88 -15.58 -8.76
C MET A 94 -9.97 -14.48 -9.83
N GLU A 95 -11.00 -13.65 -9.76
CA GLU A 95 -11.24 -12.51 -10.64
C GLU A 95 -10.13 -11.46 -10.58
N SER A 96 -9.42 -11.37 -9.43
CA SER A 96 -8.29 -10.45 -9.24
C SER A 96 -7.08 -10.80 -10.11
N LEU A 97 -6.99 -12.04 -10.60
CA LEU A 97 -5.93 -12.50 -11.50
C LEU A 97 -6.24 -12.26 -12.98
N SER A 98 -7.44 -11.79 -13.30
CA SER A 98 -7.82 -11.52 -14.68
C SER A 98 -7.07 -10.31 -15.24
N PRO A 99 -6.73 -10.30 -16.54
CA PRO A 99 -6.11 -9.14 -17.15
C PRO A 99 -7.05 -7.93 -17.15
N ILE A 100 -6.47 -6.74 -17.27
CA ILE A 100 -7.22 -5.49 -17.44
C ILE A 100 -7.88 -5.52 -18.82
N SER A 101 -9.18 -5.77 -18.83
CA SER A 101 -10.04 -5.73 -20.02
C SER A 101 -10.89 -4.46 -20.10
N GLU A 102 -11.11 -3.80 -18.96
CA GLU A 102 -11.97 -2.62 -18.79
C GLU A 102 -11.21 -1.52 -18.02
N ASP A 103 -11.60 -0.26 -18.21
CA ASP A 103 -10.91 0.90 -17.62
C ASP A 103 -10.97 0.93 -16.09
N ASP A 104 -12.01 0.37 -15.48
CA ASP A 104 -12.23 0.32 -14.04
C ASP A 104 -11.88 -1.03 -13.40
N ARG A 105 -11.35 -1.98 -14.19
CA ARG A 105 -11.01 -3.32 -13.70
C ARG A 105 -10.00 -3.28 -12.56
N VAL A 106 -10.34 -3.86 -11.41
CA VAL A 106 -9.41 -4.01 -10.28
C VAL A 106 -8.69 -5.35 -10.40
N ILE A 107 -7.36 -5.33 -10.26
CA ILE A 107 -6.52 -6.53 -10.36
C ILE A 107 -5.57 -6.63 -9.16
N CYS A 108 -5.06 -7.83 -8.93
CA CYS A 108 -3.98 -8.08 -7.99
C CYS A 108 -2.62 -8.13 -8.70
N ARG A 109 -1.63 -7.45 -8.12
CA ARG A 109 -0.28 -7.29 -8.65
C ARG A 109 0.74 -7.91 -7.71
N SER A 110 1.68 -8.66 -8.26
CA SER A 110 2.78 -9.28 -7.50
C SER A 110 4.14 -8.61 -7.68
N ASP A 111 4.26 -7.72 -8.68
CA ASP A 111 5.51 -7.04 -9.01
C ASP A 111 5.97 -6.03 -7.93
N LEU A 112 5.03 -5.52 -7.12
CA LEU A 112 5.29 -4.55 -6.04
C LEU A 112 5.14 -5.13 -4.62
N ALA A 113 5.06 -6.47 -4.49
CA ALA A 113 4.86 -7.14 -3.20
C ALA A 113 6.04 -8.05 -2.77
N GLY A 114 7.12 -8.08 -3.56
CA GLY A 114 8.33 -8.83 -3.25
C GLY A 114 9.16 -8.19 -2.12
N ILE A 115 9.83 -9.02 -1.32
CA ILE A 115 10.56 -8.58 -0.11
C ILE A 115 11.80 -7.71 -0.39
N HIS A 116 12.41 -7.81 -1.57
CA HIS A 116 13.58 -7.03 -1.95
C HIS A 116 13.21 -5.75 -2.71
N PRO A 117 13.91 -4.62 -2.51
CA PRO A 117 14.98 -4.43 -1.53
C PRO A 117 14.41 -4.32 -0.10
N LEU A 118 15.25 -4.59 0.89
CA LEU A 118 14.85 -4.62 2.32
C LEU A 118 14.65 -3.23 2.92
N GLU A 119 15.15 -2.20 2.26
CA GLU A 119 15.09 -0.79 2.65
C GLU A 119 15.06 0.06 1.37
N ASN A 120 14.63 1.31 1.49
CA ASN A 120 14.68 2.30 0.40
C ASN A 120 13.99 1.84 -0.90
N ALA A 121 12.99 0.95 -0.78
CA ALA A 121 12.25 0.45 -1.92
C ALA A 121 11.35 1.55 -2.48
N GLU A 122 11.41 1.75 -3.80
CA GLU A 122 10.55 2.69 -4.51
C GLU A 122 9.42 1.94 -5.23
N MET A 123 8.18 2.43 -5.07
CA MET A 123 7.00 1.88 -5.71
C MET A 123 6.26 2.99 -6.44
N VAL A 124 6.14 2.86 -7.77
CA VAL A 124 5.37 3.80 -8.60
C VAL A 124 4.18 3.05 -9.20
N ILE A 125 2.99 3.41 -8.76
CA ILE A 125 1.73 2.81 -9.20
C ILE A 125 1.06 3.79 -10.17
N LYS A 126 1.13 3.51 -11.47
CA LYS A 126 0.45 4.30 -12.49
C LYS A 126 -0.99 3.80 -12.67
N ILE A 127 -1.99 4.63 -12.38
CA ILE A 127 -3.41 4.24 -12.39
C ILE A 127 -3.93 4.00 -13.82
N LEU A 128 -3.40 4.78 -14.78
CA LEU A 128 -3.78 4.75 -16.20
C LEU A 128 -3.08 3.63 -17.00
N GLU A 129 -2.05 2.99 -16.43
CA GLU A 129 -1.22 2.04 -17.18
C GLU A 129 -2.02 0.78 -17.54
N HIS A 130 -1.84 0.30 -18.77
CA HIS A 130 -2.56 -0.84 -19.36
C HIS A 130 -4.09 -0.71 -19.46
N ARG A 131 -4.66 0.47 -19.18
CA ARG A 131 -6.09 0.74 -19.38
C ARG A 131 -6.42 0.92 -20.87
N PRO A 132 -7.50 0.31 -21.40
CA PRO A 132 -7.86 0.40 -22.81
C PRO A 132 -7.97 1.84 -23.33
N SER A 133 -8.59 2.73 -22.55
CA SER A 133 -8.83 4.12 -22.96
C SER A 133 -7.74 5.09 -22.49
N ARG A 134 -6.54 4.62 -22.12
CA ARG A 134 -5.45 5.46 -21.60
C ARG A 134 -5.08 6.65 -22.50
N PHE A 135 -5.23 6.49 -23.82
CA PHE A 135 -4.94 7.53 -24.83
C PHE A 135 -6.18 8.33 -25.22
N GLN A 136 -7.37 7.93 -24.75
CA GLN A 136 -8.67 8.54 -25.04
C GLN A 136 -9.38 8.89 -23.73
N PHE A 137 -8.66 9.50 -22.79
CA PHE A 137 -9.17 9.80 -21.45
C PHE A 137 -10.44 10.67 -21.48
N SER A 138 -10.51 11.65 -22.40
CA SER A 138 -11.65 12.56 -22.52
C SER A 138 -12.95 11.89 -22.96
N SER A 139 -12.89 10.74 -23.64
CA SER A 139 -14.08 10.03 -24.13
C SER A 139 -14.51 8.86 -23.23
N SER A 140 -13.66 8.42 -22.29
CA SER A 140 -14.00 7.34 -21.35
C SER A 140 -14.41 7.89 -19.99
N GLU A 141 -15.72 7.90 -19.74
CA GLU A 141 -16.27 8.23 -18.42
C GLU A 141 -15.83 7.21 -17.36
N ALA A 142 -15.72 5.93 -17.72
CA ALA A 142 -15.25 4.88 -16.83
C ALA A 142 -13.84 5.18 -16.32
N LEU A 143 -12.91 5.59 -17.20
CA LEU A 143 -11.54 5.91 -16.81
C LEU A 143 -11.43 7.22 -16.02
N GLN A 144 -12.24 8.22 -16.37
CA GLN A 144 -12.35 9.45 -15.59
C GLN A 144 -12.84 9.14 -14.17
N ASN A 145 -13.93 8.40 -14.05
CA ASN A 145 -14.47 7.98 -12.76
C ASN A 145 -13.52 7.07 -12.00
N PHE A 146 -12.76 6.19 -12.67
CA PHE A 146 -11.78 5.33 -12.02
C PHE A 146 -10.62 6.13 -11.42
N THR A 147 -10.15 7.19 -12.09
CA THR A 147 -9.02 8.02 -11.61
C THR A 147 -9.41 9.08 -10.58
N ARG A 148 -10.71 9.40 -10.46
CA ARG A 148 -11.22 10.36 -9.46
C ARG A 148 -10.90 9.91 -8.03
N ALA A 149 -10.40 10.83 -7.21
CA ALA A 149 -10.26 10.61 -5.78
C ALA A 149 -10.32 11.91 -4.99
N THR A 150 -10.97 11.87 -3.82
CA THR A 150 -10.86 12.83 -2.73
C THR A 150 -9.87 12.36 -1.65
N ASN A 151 -9.72 11.04 -1.50
CA ASN A 151 -8.76 10.46 -0.56
C ASN A 151 -8.09 9.24 -1.21
N VAL A 152 -6.84 9.01 -0.83
CA VAL A 152 -6.08 7.81 -1.19
C VAL A 152 -5.76 7.05 0.09
N ARG A 153 -6.00 5.74 0.13
CA ARG A 153 -5.72 4.92 1.29
C ARG A 153 -4.83 3.74 0.94
N ILE A 154 -3.73 3.62 1.68
CA ILE A 154 -2.86 2.45 1.66
C ILE A 154 -3.26 1.60 2.86
N ARG A 155 -3.84 0.43 2.59
CA ARG A 155 -4.29 -0.51 3.61
C ARG A 155 -3.34 -1.69 3.67
N LEU A 156 -2.48 -1.71 4.68
CA LEU A 156 -1.53 -2.78 4.95
C LEU A 156 -2.29 -3.91 5.67
N LEU A 157 -2.33 -5.10 5.08
CA LEU A 157 -3.07 -6.25 5.63
C LEU A 157 -2.16 -7.25 6.37
N GLY A 158 -0.88 -7.24 6.03
CA GLY A 158 0.12 -8.08 6.69
C GLY A 158 1.53 -7.66 6.32
N THR A 159 2.36 -7.54 7.36
CA THR A 159 3.81 -7.39 7.24
C THR A 159 4.44 -8.68 6.71
N ARG A 160 5.57 -8.55 6.03
CA ARG A 160 6.38 -9.69 5.61
C ARG A 160 7.61 -9.82 6.49
N THR A 161 7.95 -11.05 6.84
CA THR A 161 9.22 -11.41 7.45
C THR A 161 9.90 -12.48 6.63
N LEU A 162 11.23 -12.58 6.74
CA LEU A 162 12.01 -13.67 6.16
C LEU A 162 11.46 -15.03 6.68
N GLN A 163 11.52 -16.09 5.87
CA GLN A 163 10.96 -17.41 6.21
C GLN A 163 11.42 -17.96 7.58
N GLY A 164 12.67 -17.72 7.99
CA GLY A 164 13.16 -18.11 9.32
C GLY A 164 12.47 -17.38 10.48
N HIS A 165 11.98 -16.16 10.24
CA HIS A 165 11.28 -15.32 11.21
C HIS A 165 9.76 -15.59 11.27
N LEU A 166 9.18 -16.18 10.23
CA LEU A 166 7.75 -16.52 10.16
C LEU A 166 7.35 -17.55 11.24
N MET A 167 8.20 -18.55 11.49
CA MET A 167 8.00 -19.53 12.57
C MET A 167 7.97 -18.85 13.95
N HIS A 168 8.90 -17.92 14.20
CA HIS A 168 8.99 -17.19 15.47
C HIS A 168 7.88 -16.16 15.66
N LEU A 169 7.34 -15.58 14.58
CA LEU A 169 6.14 -14.73 14.64
C LEU A 169 4.90 -15.53 15.05
N HIS A 170 4.74 -16.74 14.52
CA HIS A 170 3.58 -17.58 14.83
C HIS A 170 3.61 -18.06 16.29
N ASP A 171 4.79 -18.44 16.77
CA ASP A 171 4.96 -18.98 18.13
C ASP A 171 5.21 -17.91 19.20
N ARG A 172 5.37 -16.63 18.83
CA ARG A 172 5.77 -15.50 19.72
C ARG A 172 7.03 -15.79 20.54
N THR A 173 7.87 -16.71 20.09
CA THR A 173 8.98 -17.25 20.89
C THR A 173 10.16 -16.30 20.96
N ASP A 174 10.31 -15.40 19.99
CA ASP A 174 11.46 -14.50 19.91
C ASP A 174 11.08 -13.02 19.68
N PRO A 175 11.27 -12.14 20.68
CA PRO A 175 11.00 -10.71 20.56
C PRO A 175 11.94 -9.98 19.59
N THR A 176 13.09 -10.56 19.20
CA THR A 176 14.00 -9.96 18.21
C THR A 176 13.39 -9.91 16.81
N VAL A 177 12.46 -10.81 16.51
CA VAL A 177 11.75 -10.87 15.22
C VAL A 177 10.65 -9.82 15.12
N THR A 178 9.99 -9.52 16.23
CA THR A 178 8.89 -8.54 16.31
C THR A 178 9.39 -7.12 16.63
N ARG A 179 10.69 -6.97 16.88
CA ARG A 179 11.35 -5.72 17.25
C ARG A 179 12.52 -5.44 16.31
N ARG A 180 12.22 -4.95 15.10
CA ARG A 180 13.24 -4.23 14.31
C ARG A 180 13.44 -2.86 14.94
N VAL A 181 14.40 -2.77 15.86
CA VAL A 181 14.92 -1.49 16.35
C VAL A 181 16.01 -1.07 15.36
N SER A 182 15.84 0.11 14.77
CA SER A 182 16.95 0.92 14.30
C SER A 182 17.16 2.02 15.33
#